data_AF-A0A0F3K5K9-F1
#
_entry.id   AF-A0A0F3K5K9-F1
#
_cell.length_a   1.000
_cell.length_b   1.000
_cell.length_c   1.000
_cell.angle_alpha   90.00
_cell.angle_beta   90.00
_cell.angle_gamma   90.00
#
_symmetry.space_group_name_H-M   'P 1'
#
loop_
_entity.id
_entity.type
_entity.pdbx_description
1 polymer ?
#
loop_
_entity_poly.entity_id
_entity_poly.type
_entity_poly.pdbx_seq_one_letter_code
_entity_poly.pdbx_strand_id
1 'polypeptide(L)'
;MHYGIIRRIVTLAELMEPDREQVWVWFFETHIETLGGRPVELAFHGRGDEVVAFLLDVIGKSRHATNVKPFPRRPKRRVGPQPNEELFGEGEAPVVRVPRG
;
A
#
# COMPACT_ATOMS: atom_id res chain seq x y z
N MET A 1 -21.16 -9.36 -15.77
CA MET A 1 -20.98 -10.28 -14.62
C MET A 1 -19.56 -10.13 -14.04
N HIS A 2 -19.22 -8.99 -13.44
CA HIS A 2 -17.83 -8.70 -12.99
C HIS A 2 -17.56 -9.05 -11.52
N TYR A 3 -18.60 -9.24 -10.71
CA TYR A 3 -18.44 -9.56 -9.28
C TYR A 3 -17.78 -10.92 -9.03
N GLY A 4 -18.03 -11.91 -9.90
CA GLY A 4 -17.44 -13.24 -9.78
C GLY A 4 -15.92 -13.23 -10.00
N ILE A 5 -15.45 -12.47 -10.99
CA ILE A 5 -14.03 -12.41 -11.33
C ILE A 5 -13.23 -11.63 -10.28
N ILE A 6 -13.77 -10.51 -9.78
CA ILE A 6 -13.13 -9.74 -8.71
C ILE A 6 -12.97 -10.60 -7.45
N ARG A 7 -14.03 -11.30 -7.03
CA ARG A 7 -13.97 -12.20 -5.88
C ARG A 7 -12.89 -13.27 -6.07
N ARG A 8 -12.80 -13.86 -7.26
CA ARG A 8 -11.79 -14.88 -7.57
C ARG A 8 -10.37 -14.33 -7.51
N ILE A 9 -10.12 -13.14 -8.05
CA ILE A 9 -8.82 -12.47 -7.98
C ILE A 9 -8.41 -12.24 -6.51
N VAL A 10 -9.30 -11.68 -5.71
CA VAL A 10 -9.02 -11.39 -4.29
C VAL A 10 -8.77 -12.68 -3.51
N THR A 11 -9.58 -13.73 -3.71
CA THR A 11 -9.36 -15.03 -3.05
C THR A 11 -8.00 -15.63 -3.40
N LEU A 12 -7.54 -15.52 -4.65
CA LEU A 12 -6.21 -15.99 -5.04
C LEU A 12 -5.09 -15.14 -4.44
N ALA A 13 -5.26 -13.82 -4.38
CA ALA A 13 -4.31 -12.92 -3.77
C ALA A 13 -4.14 -13.17 -2.25
N GLU A 14 -5.24 -13.45 -1.54
CA GLU A 14 -5.24 -13.81 -0.11
C GLU A 14 -4.48 -15.11 0.19
N LEU A 15 -4.30 -16.02 -0.79
CA LEU A 15 -3.47 -17.23 -0.61
C LEU A 15 -1.98 -16.91 -0.51
N MET A 16 -1.57 -15.72 -0.96
CA MET A 16 -0.19 -15.31 -1.10
C MET A 16 0.21 -14.25 -0.06
N GLU A 17 -0.74 -13.41 0.33
CA GLU A 17 -0.58 -12.36 1.34
C GLU A 17 -1.71 -12.49 2.38
N PRO A 18 -1.41 -12.88 3.64
CA PRO A 18 -2.41 -12.97 4.69
C PRO A 18 -2.93 -11.61 5.15
N ASP A 19 -2.19 -10.51 4.92
CA ASP A 19 -2.66 -9.16 5.22
C ASP A 19 -3.66 -8.67 4.15
N ARG A 20 -4.95 -8.69 4.51
CA ARG A 20 -6.04 -8.23 3.65
C ARG A 20 -5.87 -6.78 3.20
N GLU A 21 -5.28 -5.89 4.02
CA GLU A 21 -5.05 -4.50 3.62
C GLU A 21 -4.07 -4.45 2.44
N GLN A 22 -3.02 -5.26 2.50
CA GLN A 22 -2.01 -5.35 1.44
C GLN A 22 -2.57 -5.96 0.16
N VAL A 23 -3.52 -6.90 0.26
CA VAL A 23 -4.25 -7.42 -0.90
C VAL A 23 -5.04 -6.32 -1.60
N TRP A 24 -5.73 -5.46 -0.84
CA TRP A 24 -6.49 -4.35 -1.41
C TRP A 24 -5.59 -3.26 -2.01
N VAL A 25 -4.52 -2.88 -1.31
CA VAL A 25 -3.51 -1.95 -1.85
C VAL A 25 -2.97 -2.49 -3.17
N TRP A 26 -2.60 -3.77 -3.23
CA TRP A 26 -2.16 -4.39 -4.47
C TRP A 26 -3.24 -4.31 -5.56
N PHE A 27 -4.48 -4.67 -5.24
CA PHE A 27 -5.59 -4.71 -6.18
C PHE A 27 -5.90 -3.35 -6.82
N PHE A 28 -5.81 -2.27 -6.04
CA PHE A 28 -6.17 -0.91 -6.48
C PHE A 28 -4.99 -0.05 -6.94
N GLU A 29 -3.77 -0.32 -6.48
CA GLU A 29 -2.63 0.59 -6.65
C GLU A 29 -1.46 -0.04 -7.39
N THR A 30 -1.33 -1.37 -7.41
CA THR A 30 -0.18 -2.00 -8.04
C THR A 30 -0.41 -2.26 -9.52
N HIS A 31 0.42 -1.66 -10.36
CA HIS A 31 0.45 -1.92 -11.79
C HIS A 31 1.15 -3.27 -12.07
N ILE A 32 0.47 -4.17 -12.79
CA ILE A 32 1.07 -5.43 -13.25
C ILE A 32 1.73 -5.16 -14.59
N GLU A 33 3.05 -4.96 -14.59
CA GLU A 33 3.84 -4.64 -15.79
C GLU A 33 3.59 -5.61 -16.96
N THR A 34 3.50 -6.90 -16.68
CA THR A 34 3.30 -7.93 -17.72
C THR A 34 1.91 -7.89 -18.35
N LEU A 35 0.91 -7.32 -17.66
CA LEU A 35 -0.46 -7.21 -18.15
C LEU A 35 -0.83 -5.78 -18.59
N GLY A 36 0.01 -4.81 -18.26
CA GLY A 36 -0.14 -3.39 -18.62
C GLY A 36 -1.29 -2.70 -17.91
N GLY A 37 -1.60 -3.07 -16.66
CA GLY A 37 -2.67 -2.43 -15.90
C GLY A 37 -2.77 -2.89 -14.44
N ARG A 38 -3.60 -2.20 -13.66
CA ARG A 38 -3.91 -2.60 -12.29
C ARG A 38 -4.98 -3.71 -12.29
N PRO A 39 -4.98 -4.64 -11.32
CA PRO A 39 -5.95 -5.73 -11.24
C PRO A 39 -7.40 -5.27 -11.37
N VAL A 40 -7.74 -4.17 -10.69
CA VAL A 40 -9.08 -3.57 -10.73
C VAL A 40 -9.47 -3.09 -12.13
N GLU A 41 -8.57 -2.39 -12.83
CA GLU A 41 -8.81 -1.88 -14.18
C GLU A 41 -8.98 -3.03 -15.17
N LEU A 42 -8.08 -4.01 -15.10
CA LEU A 42 -8.13 -5.19 -15.94
C LEU A 42 -9.45 -5.96 -15.75
N ALA A 43 -9.93 -6.11 -14.51
CA ALA A 43 -11.21 -6.74 -14.24
C ALA A 43 -12.40 -5.97 -14.82
N PHE A 44 -12.39 -4.63 -14.75
CA PHE A 44 -13.44 -3.78 -15.33
C PHE A 44 -13.39 -3.77 -16.86
N HIS A 45 -12.22 -3.92 -17.46
CA HIS A 45 -12.05 -4.05 -18.92
C HIS A 45 -12.27 -5.48 -19.45
N GLY A 46 -12.75 -6.41 -18.63
CA GLY A 46 -13.01 -7.80 -19.04
C GLY A 46 -11.75 -8.68 -19.14
N ARG A 47 -10.59 -8.17 -18.73
CA ARG A 47 -9.29 -8.87 -18.69
C ARG A 47 -9.00 -9.51 -17.33
N GLY A 48 -10.03 -9.72 -16.51
CA GLY A 48 -9.87 -10.28 -15.16
C GLY A 48 -9.36 -11.72 -15.16
N ASP A 49 -9.67 -12.52 -16.19
CA ASP A 49 -9.14 -13.88 -16.33
C ASP A 49 -7.62 -13.91 -16.58
N GLU A 50 -7.05 -12.88 -17.21
CA GLU A 50 -5.60 -12.75 -17.36
C GLU A 50 -4.92 -12.50 -16.01
N VAL A 51 -5.55 -11.71 -15.14
CA VAL A 51 -5.09 -11.50 -13.76
C VAL A 51 -5.16 -12.80 -12.96
N VAL A 52 -6.22 -13.59 -13.13
CA VAL A 52 -6.35 -14.92 -12.50
C VAL A 52 -5.24 -15.85 -12.98
N ALA A 53 -4.99 -15.92 -14.29
CA ALA A 53 -3.92 -16.75 -14.85
C ALA A 53 -2.54 -16.33 -14.32
N PHE A 54 -2.28 -15.02 -14.24
CA PHE A 54 -1.07 -14.47 -13.64
C PHE A 54 -0.90 -14.91 -12.18
N LEU A 55 -1.94 -14.77 -11.34
CA LEU A 55 -1.86 -15.20 -9.94
C LEU A 55 -1.63 -16.70 -9.79
N LEU A 56 -2.31 -17.53 -10.60
CA LEU A 56 -2.12 -18.99 -10.59
C LEU A 56 -0.69 -19.39 -10.99
N ASP A 57 -0.11 -18.73 -12.00
CA ASP A 57 1.28 -18.95 -12.40
C ASP A 57 2.25 -18.56 -11.28
N VAL A 58 2.05 -17.43 -10.62
CA VAL A 58 2.90 -17.03 -9.48
C VAL A 58 2.74 -18.00 -8.30
N ILE A 59 1.53 -18.46 -8.00
CA ILE A 59 1.28 -19.48 -6.96
C ILE A 59 1.99 -20.80 -7.33
N GLY A 60 1.90 -21.22 -8.59
CA GLY A 60 2.59 -22.40 -9.11
C GLY A 60 4.11 -22.28 -8.97
N LYS A 61 4.68 -21.13 -9.33
CA LYS A 61 6.12 -20.84 -9.21
C LYS A 61 6.57 -20.78 -7.75
N SER A 62 5.78 -20.17 -6.86
CA SER A 62 6.07 -20.09 -5.42
C SER A 62 6.18 -21.47 -4.76
N ARG A 63 5.44 -22.47 -5.26
CA ARG A 63 5.54 -23.87 -4.79
C ARG A 63 6.82 -24.58 -5.26
N HIS A 64 7.49 -24.07 -6.29
CA HIS A 64 8.66 -24.70 -6.91
C HIS A 64 9.98 -23.92 -6.76
N ALA A 65 9.95 -22.61 -6.50
CA ALA A 65 11.16 -21.79 -6.35
C ALA A 65 10.92 -20.54 -5.47
N THR A 66 11.91 -20.25 -4.64
CA THR A 66 11.99 -19.13 -3.70
C THR A 66 11.91 -17.76 -4.39
N ASN A 67 11.08 -16.85 -3.87
CA ASN A 67 11.18 -15.39 -4.04
C ASN A 67 10.55 -14.72 -5.28
N VAL A 68 9.30 -15.07 -5.64
CA VAL A 68 8.44 -14.13 -6.39
C VAL A 68 7.52 -13.43 -5.39
N LYS A 69 7.75 -12.14 -5.12
CA LYS A 69 6.88 -11.30 -4.28
C LYS A 69 6.05 -10.39 -5.17
N PRO A 70 4.80 -10.76 -5.48
CA PRO A 70 3.92 -9.88 -6.27
C PRO A 70 3.34 -8.72 -5.44
N PHE A 71 3.43 -8.80 -4.11
CA PHE A 71 2.96 -7.75 -3.21
C PHE A 71 4.10 -6.80 -2.84
N PRO A 72 3.95 -5.48 -3.04
CA PRO A 72 4.89 -4.52 -2.50
C PRO A 72 4.86 -4.63 -0.97
N ARG A 73 6.02 -4.85 -0.34
CA ARG A 73 6.11 -4.76 1.12
C ARG A 73 5.87 -3.31 1.50
N ARG A 74 4.87 -3.04 2.34
CA ARG A 74 4.72 -1.73 2.96
C ARG A 74 6.07 -1.38 3.61
N PRO A 75 6.71 -0.24 3.28
CA PRO A 75 7.79 0.24 4.13
C PRO A 75 7.16 0.42 5.51
N LYS A 76 7.69 -0.27 6.53
CA LYS A 76 7.29 -0.01 7.92
C LYS A 76 7.44 1.49 8.11
N ARG A 77 6.31 2.20 8.20
CA ARG A 77 6.29 3.61 8.54
C ARG A 77 7.00 3.70 9.88
N ARG A 78 8.29 4.03 9.88
CA ARG A 78 8.94 4.55 11.08
C ARG A 78 8.15 5.82 11.33
N VAL A 79 7.19 5.75 12.25
CA VAL A 79 6.63 6.94 12.87
C VAL A 79 7.80 7.51 13.67
N GLY A 80 8.71 8.21 12.97
CA GLY A 80 9.60 9.15 13.61
C GLY A 80 8.73 10.28 14.16
N PRO A 81 9.08 10.86 15.32
CA PRO A 81 8.36 12.01 15.83
C PRO A 81 8.37 13.10 14.74
N GLN A 82 7.19 13.65 14.44
CA GLN A 82 7.11 14.83 13.57
C GLN A 82 7.90 15.95 14.24
N PRO A 83 8.77 16.67 13.53
CA PRO A 83 9.35 17.90 14.03
C PRO A 83 8.30 19.00 13.84
N ASN A 84 7.38 19.14 14.79
CA ASN A 84 6.63 20.38 14.91
C ASN A 84 7.48 21.38 15.70
N GLU A 85 8.04 22.32 14.94
CA GLU A 85 8.37 23.69 15.34
C GLU A 85 9.40 23.85 16.46
N GLU A 86 10.68 23.80 16.06
CA GLU A 86 11.68 24.62 16.74
C GLU A 86 11.40 26.12 16.52
N LEU A 87 11.90 26.91 17.47
CA LEU A 87 12.01 28.37 17.52
C LEU A 87 10.73 29.13 17.90
N PHE A 88 10.49 29.26 19.20
CA PHE A 88 10.61 30.58 19.83
C PHE A 88 11.08 30.44 21.28
N GLY A 89 12.31 30.92 21.51
CA GLY A 89 12.68 31.77 22.64
C GLY A 89 12.52 31.20 24.04
N GLU A 90 13.64 30.74 24.56
CA GLU A 90 13.92 30.59 25.98
C GLU A 90 13.52 31.83 26.81
N GLY A 91 13.03 31.58 28.02
CA GLY A 91 13.53 32.31 29.19
C GLY A 91 12.87 33.63 29.57
N GLU A 92 12.25 33.60 30.75
CA GLU A 92 12.40 34.62 31.80
C GLU A 92 11.55 35.91 31.70
N ALA A 93 10.43 35.92 32.45
CA ALA A 93 10.01 37.13 33.16
C ALA A 93 10.93 37.31 34.40
N PRO A 94 11.18 38.51 34.98
CA PRO A 94 10.33 39.71 34.99
C PRO A 94 11.10 41.06 34.90
N VAL A 95 10.41 42.21 35.00
CA VAL A 95 10.73 43.35 35.90
C VAL A 95 9.97 44.61 35.47
N VAL A 96 9.26 45.17 36.44
CA VAL A 96 8.60 46.48 36.46
C VAL A 96 9.62 47.62 36.33
N ARG A 97 9.38 48.59 35.44
CA ARG A 97 9.56 50.04 35.71
C ARG A 97 8.98 50.89 34.57
N VAL A 98 7.95 51.67 34.91
CA VAL A 98 7.41 52.76 34.09
C VAL A 98 8.22 54.03 34.41
N PRO A 99 8.83 54.72 33.43
CA PRO A 99 9.29 56.09 33.62
C PRO A 99 8.18 57.10 33.27
N ARG A 100 8.18 58.19 34.03
CA ARG A 100 7.20 59.29 34.04
C ARG A 100 7.09 60.01 32.70
N GLY A 101 5.86 60.39 32.37
CA GLY A 101 5.48 61.52 31.51
C GLY A 101 4.19 62.11 32.07
#